data_AF-A0A7S0Z9T3-F1
#
_entry.id   AF-A0A7S0Z9T3-F1
#
_cell.length_a   1.000
_cell.length_b   1.000
_cell.length_c   1.000
_cell.angle_alpha   90.00
_cell.angle_beta   90.00
_cell.angle_gamma   90.00
#
_symmetry.space_group_name_H-M   'P 1'
#
loop_
_entity.id
_entity.type
_entity.pdbx_description
1 polymer ?
#
loop_
_entity_poly.entity_id
_entity_poly.type
_entity_poly.pdbx_seq_one_letter_code
_entity_poly.pdbx_strand_id
1 'polypeptide(L)'
;LMSIDAERAVDVFERSMGECAASASTRAPEPAVANYVAEPGSDEYARWRDVGLNVVRSQSLAVVLLAGGQGTRLGSANPKGMYDIGLPSAKSLFALQGERLAKLGALAGAPPPVWYVMTSPFTHDMTTRYFKRHKYFGLNAKD
;
A
#
# COMPACT_ATOMS: atom_id res chain seq x y z
N LEU A 1 -14.08 -20.51 16.85
CA LEU A 1 -15.34 -19.90 17.32
C LEU A 1 -15.10 -18.93 18.49
N MET A 2 -14.21 -19.22 19.44
CA MET A 2 -13.92 -18.32 20.57
C MET A 2 -13.34 -16.94 20.21
N SER A 3 -12.85 -16.73 18.98
CA SER A 3 -12.33 -15.45 18.49
C SER A 3 -13.36 -14.63 17.70
N ILE A 4 -14.58 -15.12 17.58
CA ILE A 4 -15.65 -14.47 16.81
C ILE A 4 -16.69 -13.95 17.80
N ASP A 5 -16.93 -12.65 17.75
CA ASP A 5 -18.05 -12.02 18.44
C ASP A 5 -19.32 -12.21 17.60
N ALA A 6 -20.17 -13.14 18.02
CA ALA A 6 -21.38 -13.51 17.30
C ALA A 6 -22.43 -12.39 17.31
N GLU A 7 -22.56 -11.67 18.43
CA GLU A 7 -23.49 -10.54 18.55
C GLU A 7 -23.08 -9.43 17.57
N ARG A 8 -21.79 -9.11 17.51
CA ARG A 8 -21.23 -8.17 16.54
C ARG A 8 -21.46 -8.63 15.09
N ALA A 9 -21.28 -9.92 14.79
CA ALA A 9 -21.47 -10.43 13.45
C ALA A 9 -22.93 -10.33 12.97
N VAL A 10 -23.88 -10.62 13.86
CA VAL A 10 -25.32 -10.46 13.59
C VAL A 10 -25.67 -8.98 13.42
N ASP A 11 -25.20 -8.09 14.30
CA ASP A 11 -25.42 -6.64 14.20
C ASP A 11 -24.89 -6.06 12.87
N VAL A 12 -23.68 -6.46 12.44
CA VAL A 12 -23.12 -6.04 11.15
C VAL A 12 -23.95 -6.57 9.98
N PHE A 13 -24.42 -7.82 10.05
CA PHE A 13 -25.25 -8.41 9.01
C PHE A 13 -26.61 -7.70 8.89
N GLU A 14 -27.32 -7.51 10.00
CA GLU A 14 -28.62 -6.85 10.02
C GLU A 14 -28.54 -5.43 9.48
N ARG A 15 -27.53 -4.65 9.87
CA ARG A 15 -27.29 -3.31 9.32
C ARG A 15 -27.02 -3.33 7.81
N SER A 16 -26.13 -4.23 7.37
CA SER A 16 -25.77 -4.35 5.95
C SER A 16 -26.98 -4.72 5.09
N MET A 17 -27.83 -5.64 5.56
CA MET A 17 -29.05 -6.05 4.86
C MET A 17 -30.13 -4.96 4.90
N GLY A 18 -30.25 -4.22 6.00
CA GLY A 18 -31.18 -3.10 6.15
C GLY A 18 -30.86 -1.92 5.23
N GLU A 19 -29.58 -1.56 5.08
CA GLU A 19 -29.13 -0.50 4.17
C GLU A 19 -29.29 -0.89 2.69
N CYS A 20 -29.20 -2.18 2.36
CA CYS A 20 -29.38 -2.67 1.00
C CYS A 20 -30.81 -2.42 0.48
N ALA A 21 -31.82 -2.34 1.36
CA ALA A 21 -33.20 -1.99 1.00
C ALA A 21 -33.43 -0.47 0.82
N ALA A 22 -32.55 0.36 1.37
CA ALA A 22 -32.65 1.83 1.33
C ALA A 22 -31.67 2.50 0.35
N SER A 23 -30.75 1.73 -0.26
CA SER A 23 -29.68 2.22 -1.12
C SER A 23 -30.14 2.53 -2.55
N ALA A 24 -30.96 3.57 -2.69
CA ALA A 24 -30.97 4.39 -3.90
C ALA A 24 -30.30 5.73 -3.56
N SER A 25 -28.98 5.79 -3.66
CA SER A 25 -28.27 7.08 -3.56
C SER A 25 -28.66 7.95 -4.75
N THR A 26 -29.44 9.00 -4.50
CA THR A 26 -29.75 10.06 -5.47
C THR A 26 -28.62 11.08 -5.62
N ARG A 27 -27.59 10.99 -4.77
CA ARG A 27 -26.45 11.91 -4.80
C ARG A 27 -25.37 11.32 -5.71
N ALA A 28 -25.16 11.99 -6.85
CA ALA A 28 -23.99 11.71 -7.67
C ALA A 28 -22.73 12.00 -6.85
N PRO A 29 -21.69 11.14 -6.91
CA PRO A 29 -20.41 11.49 -6.31
C PRO A 29 -19.92 12.79 -6.96
N GLU A 30 -19.64 13.81 -6.15
CA GLU A 30 -19.02 15.02 -6.67
C GLU A 30 -17.66 14.64 -7.25
N PRO A 31 -17.34 15.07 -8.49
CA PRO A 31 -16.04 14.79 -9.07
C PRO A 31 -14.95 15.33 -8.14
N ALA A 32 -14.02 14.46 -7.74
CA ALA A 32 -12.79 14.93 -7.12
C ALA A 32 -12.06 15.79 -8.15
N VAL A 33 -12.15 17.11 -8.03
CA VAL A 33 -11.40 18.02 -8.89
C VAL A 33 -9.96 17.99 -8.42
N ALA A 34 -9.09 17.31 -9.17
CA ALA A 34 -7.66 17.45 -8.98
C ALA A 34 -7.27 18.86 -9.45
N ASN A 35 -7.14 19.79 -8.49
CA ASN A 35 -6.82 21.19 -8.77
C ASN A 35 -5.38 21.41 -9.27
N TYR A 36 -4.60 20.34 -9.44
CA TYR A 36 -3.22 20.42 -9.87
C TYR A 36 -2.82 19.14 -10.61
N VAL A 37 -2.19 19.33 -11.77
CA VAL A 37 -1.47 18.27 -12.49
C VAL A 37 0.02 18.59 -12.35
N ALA A 38 0.78 17.65 -11.82
CA ALA A 38 2.22 17.80 -11.69
C ALA A 38 2.85 17.86 -13.09
N GLU A 39 3.30 19.05 -13.49
CA GLU A 39 4.05 19.25 -14.73
C GLU A 39 5.56 19.24 -14.44
N PRO A 40 6.30 18.19 -14.84
CA PRO A 40 7.73 18.10 -14.58
C PRO A 40 8.47 19.30 -15.18
N GLY A 41 9.28 19.96 -14.35
CA GLY A 41 10.07 21.14 -14.77
C GLY A 41 9.41 22.49 -14.48
N SER A 42 8.15 22.53 -14.05
CA SER A 42 7.52 23.75 -13.54
C SER A 42 8.08 24.15 -12.17
N ASP A 43 8.04 25.45 -11.85
CA ASP A 43 8.44 25.97 -10.54
C ASP A 43 7.62 25.35 -9.41
N GLU A 44 6.32 25.14 -9.65
CA GLU A 44 5.44 24.51 -8.67
C GLU A 44 5.78 23.04 -8.44
N TYR A 45 6.13 22.29 -9.50
CA TYR A 45 6.62 20.92 -9.36
C TYR A 45 7.91 20.87 -8.54
N ALA A 46 8.87 21.76 -8.81
CA ALA A 46 10.10 21.85 -8.04
C ALA A 46 9.80 22.14 -6.56
N ARG A 47 8.91 23.10 -6.29
CA ARG A 47 8.47 23.44 -4.94
C ARG A 47 7.87 22.24 -4.20
N TRP A 48 6.91 21.53 -4.79
CA TRP A 48 6.27 20.37 -4.15
C TRP A 48 7.24 19.21 -3.96
N ARG A 49 8.16 19.02 -4.91
CA ARG A 49 9.21 18.00 -4.80
C ARG A 49 10.14 18.30 -3.63
N ASP A 50 10.55 19.54 -3.44
CA ASP A 50 11.43 19.94 -2.34
C ASP A 50 10.73 19.83 -0.98
N VAL A 51 9.46 20.22 -0.90
CA VAL A 51 8.63 19.99 0.29
C VAL A 51 8.57 18.50 0.62
N GLY A 52 8.27 17.64 -0.35
CA GLY A 52 8.21 16.19 -0.16
C GLY A 52 9.54 15.61 0.32
N LEU A 53 10.67 16.01 -0.29
CA LEU A 53 12.00 15.56 0.15
C LEU A 53 12.34 16.04 1.57
N ASN A 54 11.92 17.24 1.96
CA ASN A 54 12.14 17.75 3.32
C ASN A 54 11.37 16.91 4.36
N VAL A 55 10.16 16.45 4.05
CA VAL A 55 9.39 15.54 4.93
C VAL A 55 10.10 14.19 5.09
N VAL A 56 10.74 13.68 4.04
CA VAL A 56 11.59 12.47 4.14
C VAL A 56 12.80 12.72 5.03
N ARG A 57 13.49 13.87 4.85
CA ARG A 57 14.66 14.25 5.66
C ARG A 57 14.32 14.40 7.13
N SER A 58 13.15 14.95 7.45
CA SER A 58 12.67 15.10 8.82
C SER A 58 12.15 13.79 9.44
N GLN A 59 12.19 12.67 8.70
CA GLN A 59 11.68 11.36 9.12
C GLN A 59 10.20 11.42 9.53
N SER A 60 9.43 12.30 8.86
CA SER A 60 7.99 12.50 9.11
C SER A 60 7.10 11.79 8.09
N LEU A 61 7.68 10.91 7.27
CA LEU A 61 6.97 10.13 6.25
C LEU A 61 6.97 8.63 6.61
N ALA A 62 5.81 8.01 6.52
CA ALA A 62 5.65 6.56 6.51
C ALA A 62 4.69 6.15 5.39
N VAL A 63 4.83 4.91 4.91
CA VAL A 63 4.00 4.32 3.86
C VAL A 63 3.25 3.14 4.42
N VAL A 64 1.93 3.10 4.21
CA VAL A 64 1.08 1.95 4.53
C VAL A 64 0.66 1.25 3.24
N LEU A 65 1.12 0.02 3.06
CA LEU A 65 0.72 -0.84 1.95
C LEU A 65 -0.37 -1.81 2.40
N LEU A 66 -1.49 -1.80 1.67
CA LEU A 66 -2.58 -2.74 1.87
C LEU A 66 -2.34 -4.01 1.02
N ALA A 67 -1.72 -5.03 1.63
CA ALA A 67 -1.34 -6.30 1.01
C ALA A 67 -2.12 -7.52 1.57
N GLY A 68 -3.36 -7.30 2.01
CA GLY A 68 -4.22 -8.34 2.57
C GLY A 68 -4.82 -9.30 1.53
N GLY A 69 -4.87 -8.89 0.27
CA GLY A 69 -5.48 -9.65 -0.83
C GLY A 69 -4.60 -10.78 -1.37
N GLN A 70 -5.22 -11.92 -1.65
CA GLN A 70 -4.58 -13.00 -2.39
C GLN A 70 -4.55 -12.70 -3.91
N GLY A 71 -3.53 -13.19 -4.62
CA GLY A 71 -3.34 -12.97 -6.06
C GLY A 71 -4.22 -13.84 -6.97
N THR A 72 -5.32 -14.40 -6.48
CA THR A 72 -6.07 -15.46 -7.17
C THR A 72 -6.66 -15.04 -8.51
N ARG A 73 -7.14 -13.79 -8.65
CA ARG A 73 -7.60 -13.24 -9.94
C ARG A 73 -6.49 -13.09 -10.98
N LEU A 74 -5.23 -13.09 -10.56
CA LEU A 74 -4.04 -13.09 -11.43
C LEU A 74 -3.56 -14.51 -11.73
N GLY A 75 -4.31 -15.55 -11.34
CA GLY A 75 -3.88 -16.94 -11.47
C GLY A 75 -2.73 -17.33 -10.55
N SER A 76 -2.45 -16.54 -9.51
CA SER A 76 -1.37 -16.82 -8.55
C SER A 76 -1.90 -17.32 -7.22
N ALA A 77 -1.30 -18.39 -6.70
CA ALA A 77 -1.53 -18.85 -5.34
C ALA A 77 -0.82 -17.97 -4.27
N ASN A 78 0.09 -17.09 -4.70
CA ASN A 78 0.87 -16.24 -3.82
C ASN A 78 0.14 -14.90 -3.53
N PRO A 79 0.51 -14.20 -2.43
CA PRO A 79 0.14 -12.80 -2.24
C PRO A 79 0.50 -11.95 -3.48
N LYS A 80 -0.37 -11.00 -3.84
CA LYS A 80 -0.21 -10.18 -5.06
C LYS A 80 1.15 -9.47 -5.13
N GLY A 81 1.69 -9.02 -4.01
CA GLY A 81 2.98 -8.33 -3.99
C GLY A 81 4.16 -9.20 -4.44
N MET A 82 4.04 -10.53 -4.37
CA MET A 82 5.06 -11.47 -4.83
C MET A 82 4.98 -11.75 -6.34
N TYR A 83 3.99 -11.19 -7.03
CA TYR A 83 3.75 -11.45 -8.44
C TYR A 83 4.84 -10.81 -9.31
N ASP A 84 5.38 -11.59 -10.25
CA ASP A 84 6.24 -11.11 -11.32
C ASP A 84 5.37 -10.80 -12.56
N ILE A 85 5.43 -9.56 -13.02
CA ILE A 85 4.66 -9.07 -14.16
C ILE A 85 5.41 -9.26 -15.50
N GLY A 86 6.57 -9.94 -15.51
CA GLY A 86 7.33 -10.24 -16.71
C GLY A 86 8.24 -9.10 -17.17
N LEU A 87 8.71 -8.25 -16.25
CA LEU A 87 9.76 -7.28 -16.60
C LEU A 87 11.09 -8.01 -16.86
N PRO A 88 12.01 -7.46 -17.67
CA PRO A 88 13.32 -8.07 -17.89
C PRO A 88 14.13 -8.34 -16.61
N SER A 89 13.84 -7.61 -15.52
CA SER A 89 14.47 -7.82 -14.22
C SER A 89 13.87 -8.95 -13.39
N ALA A 90 12.71 -9.50 -13.80
CA ALA A 90 11.90 -10.48 -13.06
C ALA A 90 11.56 -10.08 -11.61
N LYS A 91 11.60 -8.77 -11.31
CA LYS A 91 11.31 -8.25 -9.97
C LYS A 91 9.82 -8.31 -9.67
N SER A 92 9.49 -8.79 -8.48
CA SER A 92 8.13 -8.74 -7.96
C SER A 92 7.68 -7.31 -7.64
N LEU A 93 6.38 -7.11 -7.50
CA LEU A 93 5.82 -5.82 -7.10
C LEU A 93 6.39 -5.32 -5.76
N PHE A 94 6.62 -6.20 -4.78
CA PHE A 94 7.27 -5.84 -3.52
C PHE A 94 8.70 -5.34 -3.72
N ALA A 95 9.49 -6.02 -4.56
CA ALA A 95 10.86 -5.60 -4.85
C ALA A 95 10.89 -4.22 -5.52
N LEU A 96 10.02 -3.99 -6.51
CA LEU A 96 9.91 -2.69 -7.18
C LEU A 96 9.51 -1.56 -6.22
N GLN A 97 8.60 -1.82 -5.27
CA GLN A 97 8.18 -0.84 -4.28
C GLN A 97 9.28 -0.56 -3.24
N GLY A 98 9.93 -1.61 -2.72
CA GLY A 98 11.03 -1.46 -1.76
C GLY A 98 12.20 -0.66 -2.34
N GLU A 99 12.58 -0.93 -3.58
CA GLU A 99 13.65 -0.18 -4.26
C GLU A 99 13.30 1.29 -4.49
N ARG A 100 12.02 1.62 -4.73
CA ARG A 100 11.57 3.02 -4.83
C ARG A 100 11.72 3.75 -3.49
N LEU A 101 11.40 3.09 -2.37
CA LEU A 101 11.60 3.67 -1.04
C LEU A 101 13.08 3.87 -0.74
N ALA A 102 13.92 2.88 -1.05
CA ALA A 102 15.37 2.99 -0.92
C ALA A 102 15.92 4.17 -1.74
N LYS A 103 15.45 4.30 -2.99
CA LYS A 103 15.84 5.43 -3.86
C LYS A 103 15.35 6.77 -3.33
N LEU A 104 14.16 6.83 -2.75
CA LEU A 104 13.62 8.05 -2.16
C LEU A 104 14.48 8.54 -0.98
N GLY A 105 14.88 7.64 -0.08
CA GLY A 105 15.84 7.96 0.98
C GLY A 105 17.16 8.49 0.41
N ALA A 106 17.73 7.79 -0.58
CA ALA A 106 18.96 8.23 -1.24
C ALA A 106 18.85 9.61 -1.90
N LEU A 107 17.71 9.93 -2.54
CA LEU A 107 17.45 11.24 -3.14
C LEU A 107 17.26 12.35 -2.09
N ALA A 108 16.71 12.00 -0.93
CA ALA A 108 16.58 12.91 0.20
C ALA A 108 17.90 13.12 0.95
N GLY A 109 18.87 12.20 0.81
CA GLY A 109 20.06 12.16 1.65
C GLY A 109 19.75 11.74 3.09
N ALA A 110 18.73 10.89 3.26
CA ALA A 110 18.21 10.44 4.55
C ALA A 110 17.85 8.94 4.51
N PRO A 111 17.61 8.29 5.65
CA PRO A 111 17.08 6.93 5.67
C PRO A 111 15.77 6.81 4.88
N PRO A 112 15.50 5.65 4.25
CA PRO A 112 14.22 5.40 3.58
C PRO A 112 13.02 5.55 4.56
N PRO A 113 11.84 5.93 4.06
CA PRO A 113 10.64 5.99 4.89
C PRO A 113 10.25 4.61 5.45
N VAL A 114 9.64 4.62 6.64
CA VAL A 114 9.07 3.42 7.28
C VAL A 114 7.98 2.82 6.39
N TRP A 115 7.98 1.51 6.23
CA TRP A 115 7.05 0.78 5.36
C TRP A 115 6.22 -0.24 6.14
N TYR A 116 5.01 0.16 6.51
CA TYR A 116 4.02 -0.72 7.10
C TYR A 116 3.31 -1.55 6.03
N VAL A 117 3.45 -2.88 6.11
CA VAL A 117 2.77 -3.80 5.20
C VAL A 117 1.61 -4.48 5.92
N MET A 118 0.39 -4.04 5.64
CA MET A 118 -0.82 -4.65 6.17
C MET A 118 -1.12 -5.96 5.44
N THR A 119 -1.13 -7.08 6.16
CA THR A 119 -1.42 -8.42 5.62
C THR A 119 -2.74 -8.96 6.18
N SER A 120 -3.25 -10.04 5.59
CA SER A 120 -4.32 -10.85 6.17
C SER A 120 -3.74 -12.14 6.77
N PRO A 121 -4.50 -12.91 7.56
CA PRO A 121 -4.06 -14.22 8.03
C PRO A 121 -3.59 -15.16 6.89
N PHE A 122 -4.17 -15.01 5.70
CA PHE A 122 -3.82 -15.83 4.53
C PHE A 122 -2.56 -15.37 3.79
N THR A 123 -2.13 -14.11 3.96
CA THR A 123 -0.96 -13.56 3.24
C THR A 123 0.24 -13.32 4.15
N HIS A 124 0.05 -13.29 5.48
CA HIS A 124 1.06 -12.87 6.45
C HIS A 124 2.35 -13.70 6.37
N ASP A 125 2.27 -15.00 6.60
CA ASP A 125 3.45 -15.87 6.68
C ASP A 125 4.26 -15.90 5.38
N MET A 126 3.57 -15.98 4.25
CA MET A 126 4.21 -15.98 2.93
C MET A 126 4.92 -14.66 2.67
N THR A 127 4.28 -13.53 2.99
CA THR A 127 4.83 -12.18 2.83
C THR A 127 6.05 -11.99 3.72
N THR A 128 5.95 -12.28 5.02
CA THR A 128 7.06 -12.14 5.97
C THR A 128 8.26 -13.00 5.58
N ARG A 129 8.03 -14.25 5.16
CA ARG A 129 9.11 -15.12 4.67
C ARG A 129 9.72 -14.59 3.37
N TYR A 130 8.90 -14.06 2.47
CA TYR A 130 9.39 -13.49 1.21
C TYR A 130 10.29 -12.28 1.44
N PHE A 131 9.88 -11.34 2.30
CA PHE A 131 10.69 -10.16 2.66
C PHE A 131 12.02 -10.58 3.29
N LYS A 132 12.00 -11.51 4.26
CA LYS A 132 13.23 -12.04 4.89
C LYS A 132 14.19 -12.66 3.88
N ARG A 133 13.68 -13.52 2.98
CA ARG A 133 14.50 -14.15 1.92
C ARG A 133 15.16 -13.14 1.00
N HIS A 134 14.49 -12.02 0.72
CA HIS A 134 15.01 -10.95 -0.13
C HIS A 134 15.73 -9.85 0.66
N LYS A 135 16.11 -10.12 1.92
CA LYS A 135 16.80 -9.17 2.81
C LYS A 135 16.11 -7.79 2.83
N TYR A 136 14.78 -7.81 2.92
CA TYR A 136 13.93 -6.61 2.96
C TYR A 136 14.16 -5.64 1.79
N PHE A 137 14.62 -6.16 0.64
CA PHE A 137 14.89 -5.37 -0.58
C PHE A 137 15.90 -4.23 -0.36
N GLY A 138 16.83 -4.40 0.58
CA GLY A 138 17.83 -3.39 0.94
C GLY A 138 17.35 -2.36 1.96
N LEU A 139 16.13 -2.49 2.47
CA LEU A 139 15.61 -1.70 3.59
C LEU A 139 16.01 -2.34 4.93
N ASN A 140 15.90 -1.57 6.01
CA ASN A 140 16.10 -2.07 7.36
C ASN A 140 14.89 -2.92 7.78
N ALA A 141 15.13 -4.04 8.46
CA ALA A 141 14.06 -4.94 8.89
C ALA A 141 13.13 -4.37 9.96
N LYS A 142 13.57 -3.31 10.65
CA LYS A 142 12.82 -2.63 11.71
C LYS A 142 12.01 -1.43 11.21
N ASP A 143 12.28 -0.99 9.98
CA ASP A 143 11.69 0.17 9.33
C ASP A 143 10.76 -0.30 8.20
#